data_AF-A0A3A8Q258-F1
#
_entry.id   AF-A0A3A8Q258-F1
#
_cell.length_a   1.000
_cell.length_b   1.000
_cell.length_c   1.000
_cell.angle_alpha   90.00
_cell.angle_beta   90.00
_cell.angle_gamma   90.00
#
_symmetry.space_group_name_H-M   'P 1'
#
loop_
_entity.id
_entity.type
_entity.pdbx_description
1 polymer ?
#
loop_
_entity_poly.entity_id
_entity_poly.type
_entity_poly.pdbx_seq_one_letter_code
_entity_poly.pdbx_strand_id
1 'polypeptide(L)'
;MKPALLLTSCVLFLGACRSQAPRHPVAPVELAGDTLRDNALLGFGPEGVRELFDDALEASGRFELVSDEAPKKSRPWRLSLDVPFTREVLKDGNPHSFAEVGANLSLERFGGNTPQRYEVVGLGEAAVEEDSAEGRRTAMRAAMDSVLRQVTEAAVLQLAALERTDEALVADLQASDSRIREFALRTLAERKHPSAAPLLIERLKDTSDAEQVRRTIGALAEMKAKSAVPALIDLARGRDSGFLQEIVFAVGEIGGPEAEAYLYTVAQGHDTPSVQAAAQQALDTLYASRNHATAEARGQSHADP
;
A
#
# COMPACT_ATOMS: atom_id res chain seq x y z
N MET A 1 -52.40 30.34 52.47
CA MET A 1 -51.10 29.85 52.98
C MET A 1 -50.68 28.64 52.17
N LYS A 2 -49.62 28.81 51.36
CA LYS A 2 -48.79 27.87 50.58
C LYS A 2 -49.44 26.71 49.80
N PRO A 3 -49.41 26.73 48.45
CA PRO A 3 -49.43 25.51 47.65
C PRO A 3 -48.00 24.93 47.56
N ALA A 4 -47.86 23.62 47.80
CA ALA A 4 -46.60 22.88 47.71
C ALA A 4 -46.24 22.60 46.25
N LEU A 5 -45.02 22.97 45.85
CA LEU A 5 -44.39 22.58 44.59
C LEU A 5 -44.15 21.06 44.56
N LEU A 6 -44.73 20.38 43.58
CA LEU A 6 -44.30 19.04 43.16
C LEU A 6 -43.13 19.20 42.18
N LEU A 7 -41.92 18.88 42.63
CA LEU A 7 -40.76 18.69 41.76
C LEU A 7 -40.86 17.33 41.06
N THR A 8 -41.24 17.33 39.79
CA THR A 8 -41.02 16.22 38.86
C THR A 8 -39.54 16.11 38.52
N SER A 9 -38.89 15.09 39.05
CA SER A 9 -37.52 14.70 38.70
C SER A 9 -37.52 14.07 37.31
N CYS A 10 -37.12 14.82 36.29
CA CYS A 10 -36.76 14.29 34.97
C CYS A 10 -35.39 13.61 35.07
N VAL A 11 -35.39 12.28 35.18
CA VAL A 11 -34.18 11.48 34.97
C VAL A 11 -33.88 11.48 33.46
N LEU A 12 -32.97 12.37 33.06
CA LEU A 12 -32.36 12.38 31.73
C LEU A 12 -31.44 11.16 31.60
N PHE A 13 -31.90 10.11 30.91
CA PHE A 13 -31.04 9.06 30.39
C PHE A 13 -30.14 9.65 29.30
N LEU A 14 -28.93 10.07 29.67
CA LEU A 14 -27.86 10.31 28.72
C LEU A 14 -27.36 8.95 28.22
N GLY A 15 -28.00 8.45 27.16
CA GLY A 15 -27.50 7.34 26.37
C GLY A 15 -26.15 7.74 25.77
N ALA A 16 -25.08 7.19 26.33
CA ALA A 16 -23.74 7.28 25.77
C ALA A 16 -23.68 6.45 24.48
N CYS A 17 -24.17 7.02 23.37
CA CYS A 17 -23.78 6.58 22.03
C CYS A 17 -22.31 6.97 21.84
N ARG A 18 -21.38 6.21 22.44
CA ARG A 18 -20.01 6.14 21.93
C ARG A 18 -20.15 5.53 20.55
N SER A 19 -20.15 6.36 19.50
CA SER A 19 -20.02 5.89 18.13
C SER A 19 -18.71 5.10 18.03
N GLN A 20 -18.81 3.77 18.13
CA GLN A 20 -17.65 2.90 17.97
C GLN A 20 -17.14 3.12 16.55
N ALA A 21 -15.88 3.50 16.42
CA ALA A 21 -15.29 3.76 15.11
C ALA A 21 -15.51 2.54 14.20
N PRO A 22 -15.79 2.73 12.90
CA PRO A 22 -16.19 1.64 12.02
C PRO A 22 -15.13 0.53 12.03
N ARG A 23 -15.56 -0.72 12.17
CA ARG A 23 -14.68 -1.90 12.16
C ARG A 23 -14.67 -2.50 10.76
N HIS A 24 -13.50 -2.91 10.30
CA HIS A 24 -13.34 -3.57 9.02
C HIS A 24 -13.54 -5.09 9.22
N PRO A 25 -14.56 -5.70 8.58
CA PRO A 25 -14.73 -7.15 8.65
C PRO A 25 -13.55 -7.84 7.94
N VAL A 26 -12.97 -8.84 8.58
CA VAL A 26 -11.78 -9.57 8.11
C VAL A 26 -12.09 -11.06 8.12
N ALA A 27 -11.92 -11.72 6.98
CA ALA A 27 -12.02 -13.17 6.88
C ALA A 27 -10.82 -13.82 7.61
N PRO A 28 -10.87 -15.12 7.95
CA PRO A 28 -9.76 -15.79 8.62
C PRO A 28 -8.44 -15.52 7.90
N VAL A 29 -7.41 -15.16 8.67
CA VAL A 29 -6.13 -14.73 8.11
C VAL A 29 -5.41 -15.90 7.45
N GLU A 30 -4.92 -15.65 6.24
CA GLU A 30 -4.06 -16.57 5.51
C GLU A 30 -2.60 -16.32 5.89
N LEU A 31 -1.87 -17.40 6.24
CA LEU A 31 -0.44 -17.33 6.53
C LEU A 31 0.37 -17.92 5.38
N ALA A 32 1.41 -17.22 4.97
CA ALA A 32 2.37 -17.64 3.97
C ALA A 32 3.81 -17.56 4.52
N GLY A 33 4.72 -18.29 3.85
CA GLY A 33 6.13 -18.34 4.20
C GLY A 33 6.53 -19.65 4.88
N ASP A 34 7.59 -20.27 4.36
CA ASP A 34 8.13 -21.53 4.89
C ASP A 34 8.76 -21.36 6.28
N THR A 35 9.16 -20.14 6.62
CA THR A 35 9.83 -19.82 7.90
C THR A 35 8.91 -20.03 9.10
N LEU A 36 7.59 -20.13 8.91
CA LEU A 36 6.64 -20.37 10.00
C LEU A 36 6.50 -21.86 10.35
N ARG A 37 7.00 -22.75 9.49
CA ARG A 37 6.96 -24.21 9.70
C ARG A 37 8.25 -24.64 10.38
N ASP A 38 8.13 -25.49 11.40
CA ASP A 38 9.25 -26.08 12.14
C ASP A 38 10.30 -25.07 12.65
N ASN A 39 9.86 -23.85 12.98
CA ASN A 39 10.74 -22.78 13.41
C ASN A 39 11.12 -22.91 14.90
N ALA A 40 12.31 -23.45 15.15
CA ALA A 40 12.84 -23.63 16.49
C ALA A 40 13.02 -22.31 17.26
N LEU A 41 13.25 -21.18 16.57
CA LEU A 41 13.41 -19.87 17.20
C LEU A 41 12.08 -19.26 17.65
N LEU A 42 10.96 -19.58 16.99
CA LEU A 42 9.62 -19.17 17.45
C LEU A 42 9.09 -20.12 18.54
N GLY A 43 9.39 -21.41 18.43
CA GLY A 43 8.93 -22.43 19.37
C GLY A 43 7.42 -22.65 19.33
N PHE A 44 6.75 -22.22 18.26
CA PHE A 44 5.37 -22.57 17.88
C PHE A 44 5.27 -22.59 16.35
N GLY A 45 4.26 -23.30 15.84
CA GLY A 45 3.97 -23.39 14.40
C GLY A 45 3.03 -22.28 13.91
N PRO A 46 2.54 -22.39 12.67
CA PRO A 46 1.70 -21.36 12.05
C PRO A 46 0.45 -20.98 12.84
N GLU A 47 -0.18 -21.93 13.53
CA GLU A 47 -1.38 -21.65 14.35
C GLU A 47 -1.08 -20.67 15.50
N GLY A 48 0.09 -20.75 16.14
CA GLY A 48 0.49 -19.78 17.17
C GLY A 48 0.73 -18.38 16.60
N VAL A 49 1.23 -18.29 15.36
CA VAL A 49 1.34 -16.99 14.66
C VAL A 49 -0.04 -16.43 14.32
N ARG A 50 -0.98 -17.29 13.91
CA ARG A 50 -2.37 -16.89 13.63
C ARG A 50 -3.01 -16.31 14.88
N GLU A 51 -2.95 -17.02 16.01
CA GLU A 51 -3.49 -16.56 17.29
C GLU A 51 -2.93 -15.19 17.69
N LEU A 52 -1.60 -15.01 17.62
CA LEU A 52 -0.97 -13.72 17.91
C LEU A 52 -1.42 -12.60 16.96
N PHE A 53 -1.65 -12.92 15.68
CA PHE A 53 -2.07 -11.91 14.72
C PHE A 53 -3.56 -11.56 14.87
N ASP A 54 -4.41 -12.55 15.13
CA ASP A 54 -5.82 -12.34 15.48
C ASP A 54 -5.93 -11.44 16.73
N ASP A 55 -5.13 -11.73 17.77
CA ASP A 55 -5.03 -10.89 18.97
C ASP A 55 -4.60 -9.45 18.64
N ALA A 56 -3.60 -9.26 17.78
CA ALA A 56 -3.14 -7.93 17.36
C ALA A 56 -4.23 -7.16 16.58
N LEU A 57 -4.95 -7.84 15.68
CA LEU A 57 -6.06 -7.28 14.92
C LEU A 57 -7.20 -6.86 15.85
N GLU A 58 -7.59 -7.70 16.80
CA GLU A 58 -8.63 -7.40 17.80
C GLU A 58 -8.21 -6.26 18.73
N ALA A 59 -6.97 -6.28 19.23
CA ALA A 59 -6.42 -5.26 20.11
C ALA A 59 -6.38 -3.87 19.45
N SER A 60 -6.26 -3.80 18.12
CA SER A 60 -6.37 -2.52 17.38
C SER A 60 -7.73 -1.85 17.55
N GLY A 61 -8.79 -2.62 17.84
CA GLY A 61 -10.18 -2.17 17.90
C GLY A 61 -10.78 -1.75 16.55
N ARG A 62 -10.05 -1.93 15.45
CA ARG A 62 -10.40 -1.49 14.08
C ARG A 62 -10.80 -2.63 13.15
N PHE A 63 -10.55 -3.88 13.54
CA PHE A 63 -10.92 -5.07 12.78
C PHE A 63 -12.02 -5.85 13.51
N GLU A 64 -12.84 -6.56 12.72
CA GLU A 64 -13.83 -7.52 13.20
C GLU A 64 -13.57 -8.84 12.48
N LEU A 65 -13.05 -9.83 13.21
CA LEU A 65 -12.81 -11.16 12.66
C LEU A 65 -14.15 -11.85 12.42
N VAL A 66 -14.39 -12.28 11.18
CA VAL A 66 -15.62 -12.98 10.78
C VAL A 66 -15.29 -14.38 10.29
N SER A 67 -16.21 -15.32 10.52
CA SER A 67 -16.08 -16.70 10.02
C SER A 67 -16.13 -16.77 8.49
N ASP A 68 -15.62 -17.86 7.90
CA ASP A 68 -15.72 -18.13 6.46
C ASP A 68 -17.18 -18.13 5.93
N GLU A 69 -18.15 -18.43 6.78
CA GLU A 69 -19.58 -18.41 6.45
C GLU A 69 -20.21 -17.00 6.46
N ALA A 70 -19.40 -15.95 6.66
CA ALA A 70 -19.89 -14.58 6.72
C ALA A 70 -20.69 -14.23 5.45
N PRO A 71 -21.81 -13.49 5.59
CA PRO A 71 -22.66 -13.19 4.45
C PRO A 71 -21.86 -12.47 3.36
N LYS A 72 -21.96 -12.92 2.10
CA LYS A 72 -21.31 -12.28 0.93
C LYS A 72 -21.54 -10.75 0.83
N LYS A 73 -22.58 -10.24 1.51
CA LYS A 73 -22.89 -8.82 1.63
C LYS A 73 -21.87 -8.01 2.46
N SER A 74 -21.22 -8.61 3.46
CA SER A 74 -20.24 -7.90 4.31
C SER A 74 -18.93 -7.61 3.56
N ARG A 75 -18.62 -8.40 2.52
CA ARG A 75 -17.39 -8.31 1.71
C ARG A 75 -16.16 -8.13 2.60
N PRO A 76 -15.79 -9.12 3.42
CA PRO A 76 -14.67 -8.99 4.33
C PRO A 76 -13.37 -8.75 3.56
N TRP A 77 -12.42 -8.09 4.20
CA TRP A 77 -11.03 -8.06 3.76
C TRP A 77 -10.42 -9.44 3.93
N ARG A 78 -9.69 -9.90 2.92
CA ARG A 78 -8.76 -11.01 3.03
C ARG A 78 -7.41 -10.44 3.42
N LEU A 79 -6.89 -10.89 4.55
CA LEU A 79 -5.55 -10.56 5.01
C LEU A 79 -4.66 -11.77 4.79
N SER A 80 -3.53 -11.56 4.11
CA SER A 80 -2.52 -12.59 3.89
C SER A 80 -1.19 -12.10 4.46
N LEU A 81 -0.71 -12.74 5.52
CA LEU A 81 0.56 -12.44 6.18
C LEU A 81 1.65 -13.39 5.69
N ASP A 82 2.64 -12.85 4.98
CA ASP A 82 3.87 -13.55 4.60
C ASP A 82 5.01 -13.17 5.55
N VAL A 83 5.70 -14.17 6.10
CA VAL A 83 6.89 -13.96 6.94
C VAL A 83 8.10 -14.50 6.17
N PRO A 84 8.73 -13.67 5.31
CA PRO A 84 9.81 -14.15 4.43
C PRO A 84 11.09 -14.53 5.19
N PHE A 85 11.31 -14.01 6.40
CA PHE A 85 12.45 -14.38 7.22
C PHE A 85 12.22 -14.19 8.71
N THR A 86 12.86 -15.06 9.48
CA THR A 86 13.15 -14.89 10.91
C THR A 86 14.63 -15.17 11.11
N ARG A 87 15.38 -14.29 11.77
CA ARG A 87 16.83 -14.47 11.92
C ARG A 87 17.37 -13.85 13.21
N GLU A 88 18.51 -14.33 13.64
CA GLU A 88 19.33 -13.66 14.67
C GLU A 88 20.48 -12.95 13.95
N VAL A 89 20.70 -11.67 14.27
CA VAL A 89 21.73 -10.82 13.64
C VAL A 89 22.57 -10.16 14.73
N LEU A 90 23.89 -10.21 14.57
CA LEU A 90 24.79 -9.38 15.36
C LEU A 90 25.00 -8.05 14.63
N LYS A 91 24.60 -6.95 15.26
CA LYS A 91 24.71 -5.60 14.68
C LYS A 91 26.02 -4.94 15.09
N ASP A 92 26.65 -4.24 14.16
CA ASP A 92 27.93 -3.56 14.41
C ASP A 92 27.82 -2.59 15.59
N GLY A 93 28.77 -2.69 16.52
CA GLY A 93 28.82 -1.86 17.71
C GLY A 93 27.83 -2.22 18.81
N ASN A 94 27.08 -3.33 18.69
CA ASN A 94 26.19 -3.80 19.75
C ASN A 94 26.75 -5.04 20.47
N PRO A 95 26.75 -5.07 21.82
CA PRO A 95 27.17 -6.24 22.58
C PRO A 95 26.20 -7.43 22.52
N HIS A 96 24.94 -7.21 22.11
CA HIS A 96 23.91 -8.24 22.00
C HIS A 96 23.58 -8.53 20.53
N SER A 97 23.19 -9.77 20.26
CA SER A 97 22.50 -10.11 19.01
C SER A 97 21.03 -9.67 19.08
N PHE A 98 20.40 -9.58 17.91
CA PHE A 98 19.00 -9.19 17.74
C PHE A 98 18.24 -10.27 17.01
N ALA A 99 17.06 -10.60 17.49
CA ALA A 99 16.07 -11.30 16.70
C ALA A 99 15.38 -10.32 15.75
N GLU A 100 15.29 -10.67 14.47
CA GLU A 100 14.60 -9.91 13.43
C GLU A 100 13.55 -10.77 12.75
N VAL A 101 12.35 -10.21 12.58
CA VAL A 101 11.25 -10.81 11.83
C VAL A 101 10.76 -9.81 10.79
N GLY A 102 10.90 -10.15 9.51
CA GLY A 102 10.29 -9.39 8.43
C GLY A 102 8.90 -9.95 8.12
N ALA A 103 7.94 -9.07 7.86
CA ALA A 103 6.60 -9.49 7.43
C ALA A 103 6.03 -8.58 6.33
N ASN A 104 5.37 -9.20 5.36
CA ASN A 104 4.57 -8.53 4.34
C ASN A 104 3.10 -8.88 4.58
N LEU A 105 2.25 -7.88 4.77
CA LEU A 105 0.82 -8.06 4.91
C LEU A 105 0.11 -7.54 3.66
N SER A 106 -0.58 -8.44 2.95
CA SER A 106 -1.46 -8.06 1.86
C SER A 106 -2.90 -7.93 2.37
N LEU A 107 -3.55 -6.82 2.00
CA LEU A 107 -4.96 -6.57 2.23
C LEU A 107 -5.70 -6.60 0.89
N GLU A 108 -6.60 -7.56 0.73
CA GLU A 108 -7.37 -7.71 -0.50
C GLU A 108 -8.86 -7.62 -0.24
N ARG A 109 -9.58 -6.91 -1.11
CA ARG A 109 -11.04 -6.91 -1.10
C ARG A 109 -11.56 -7.13 -2.51
N PHE A 110 -12.32 -8.22 -2.65
CA PHE A 110 -12.99 -8.58 -3.89
C PHE A 110 -14.47 -8.18 -3.84
N GLY A 111 -14.99 -7.74 -4.98
CA GLY A 111 -16.37 -7.27 -5.11
C GLY A 111 -16.46 -5.75 -5.14
N GLY A 112 -16.65 -5.24 -6.36
CA GLY A 112 -16.60 -3.83 -6.74
C GLY A 112 -16.28 -3.74 -8.24
N ASN A 113 -16.18 -2.55 -8.82
CA ASN A 113 -15.75 -2.39 -10.21
C ASN A 113 -14.26 -2.71 -10.40
N THR A 114 -13.46 -2.51 -9.35
CA THR A 114 -12.01 -2.77 -9.33
C THR A 114 -11.63 -3.56 -8.09
N PRO A 115 -10.82 -4.64 -8.22
CA PRO A 115 -10.20 -5.30 -7.07
C PRO A 115 -9.34 -4.31 -6.30
N GLN A 116 -9.43 -4.34 -4.97
CA GLN A 116 -8.58 -3.54 -4.10
C GLN A 116 -7.50 -4.43 -3.50
N ARG A 117 -6.23 -4.06 -3.69
CA ARG A 117 -5.08 -4.77 -3.11
C ARG A 117 -4.08 -3.76 -2.57
N TYR A 118 -3.73 -3.93 -1.31
CA TYR A 118 -2.73 -3.13 -0.63
C TYR A 118 -1.68 -4.03 -0.01
N GLU A 119 -0.48 -3.50 0.16
CA GLU A 119 0.62 -4.17 0.84
C GLU A 119 1.21 -3.22 1.88
N VAL A 120 1.51 -3.75 3.05
CA VAL A 120 2.28 -3.08 4.09
C VAL A 120 3.38 -4.01 4.58
N VAL A 121 4.52 -3.43 4.94
CA VAL A 121 5.71 -4.18 5.35
C VAL A 121 6.08 -3.77 6.78
N GLY A 122 6.54 -4.73 7.57
CA GLY A 122 7.04 -4.51 8.92
C GLY A 122 8.37 -5.21 9.16
N LEU A 123 9.16 -4.66 10.08
CA LEU A 123 10.38 -5.27 10.60
C LEU A 123 10.32 -5.24 12.14
N GLY A 124 10.03 -6.37 12.74
CA GLY A 124 10.08 -6.55 14.18
C GLY A 124 11.51 -6.85 14.61
N GLU A 125 11.96 -6.19 15.67
CA GLU A 125 13.29 -6.40 16.24
C GLU A 125 13.20 -6.48 17.77
N ALA A 126 14.02 -7.36 18.35
CA ALA A 126 14.21 -7.45 19.80
C ALA A 126 15.62 -7.91 20.14
N ALA A 127 16.22 -7.35 21.19
CA ALA A 127 17.54 -7.74 21.66
C ALA A 127 17.50 -9.13 22.34
N VAL A 128 18.55 -9.92 22.12
CA VAL A 128 18.79 -11.18 22.84
C VAL A 128 19.52 -10.85 24.14
N GLU A 129 18.75 -10.63 25.19
CA GLU A 129 19.25 -10.26 26.52
C GLU A 129 20.01 -11.41 27.21
N GLU A 130 19.60 -12.65 26.93
CA GLU A 130 20.19 -13.86 27.51
C GLU A 130 20.71 -14.77 26.39
N ASP A 131 22.01 -15.09 26.44
CA ASP A 131 22.64 -16.04 25.52
C ASP A 131 22.28 -17.50 25.89
N SER A 132 21.02 -17.83 25.70
CA SER A 132 20.47 -19.18 25.88
C SER A 132 19.44 -19.49 24.80
N ALA A 133 19.03 -20.75 24.69
CA ALA A 133 17.97 -21.14 23.77
C ALA A 133 16.60 -20.56 24.17
N GLU A 134 16.37 -20.28 25.46
CA GLU A 134 15.14 -19.61 25.94
C GLU A 134 15.21 -18.10 25.70
N GLY A 135 16.37 -17.47 25.93
CA GLY A 135 16.58 -16.04 25.67
C GLY A 135 16.38 -15.70 24.19
N ARG A 136 16.95 -16.48 23.28
CA ARG A 136 16.72 -16.33 21.82
C ARG A 136 15.25 -16.50 21.43
N ARG A 137 14.56 -17.49 22.00
CA ARG A 137 13.12 -17.70 21.75
C ARG A 137 12.29 -16.53 22.25
N THR A 138 12.60 -16.02 23.43
CA THR A 138 11.94 -14.83 24.01
C THR A 138 12.11 -13.62 23.10
N ALA A 139 13.34 -13.35 22.64
CA ALA A 139 13.61 -12.27 21.70
C ALA A 139 12.87 -12.46 20.36
N MET A 140 12.88 -13.67 19.79
CA MET A 140 12.19 -13.95 18.53
C MET A 140 10.67 -13.75 18.64
N ARG A 141 10.07 -14.14 19.76
CA ARG A 141 8.64 -13.91 20.03
C ARG A 141 8.33 -12.43 20.20
N ALA A 142 9.20 -11.68 20.89
CA ALA A 142 9.05 -10.23 21.01
C ALA A 142 9.19 -9.51 19.65
N ALA A 143 10.11 -9.96 18.80
CA ALA A 143 10.23 -9.47 17.43
C ALA A 143 8.98 -9.80 16.60
N MET A 144 8.42 -11.02 16.73
CA MET A 144 7.17 -11.41 16.08
C MET A 144 5.99 -10.53 16.54
N ASP A 145 5.79 -10.35 17.85
CA ASP A 145 4.75 -9.46 18.38
C ASP A 145 4.91 -8.02 17.84
N SER A 146 6.14 -7.52 17.85
CA SER A 146 6.46 -6.19 17.32
C SER A 146 6.11 -6.06 15.84
N VAL A 147 6.43 -7.06 15.00
CA VAL A 147 6.12 -6.99 13.57
C VAL A 147 4.61 -7.06 13.32
N LEU A 148 3.89 -7.94 14.04
CA LEU A 148 2.44 -8.09 13.92
C LEU A 148 1.72 -6.79 14.28
N ARG A 149 2.15 -6.13 15.37
CA ARG A 149 1.64 -4.81 15.74
C ARG A 149 1.94 -3.76 14.67
N GLN A 150 3.16 -3.72 14.13
CA GLN A 150 3.54 -2.76 13.08
C GLN A 150 2.69 -2.92 11.82
N VAL A 151 2.55 -4.14 11.29
CA VAL A 151 1.74 -4.37 10.08
C VAL A 151 0.26 -4.13 10.33
N THR A 152 -0.23 -4.40 11.55
CA THR A 152 -1.60 -4.07 11.96
C THR A 152 -1.83 -2.56 11.99
N GLU A 153 -0.95 -1.78 12.61
CA GLU A 153 -1.02 -0.31 12.64
C GLU A 153 -0.99 0.27 11.21
N ALA A 154 -0.09 -0.25 10.36
CA ALA A 154 0.01 0.16 8.96
C ALA A 154 -1.27 -0.16 8.16
N ALA A 155 -1.85 -1.34 8.36
CA ALA A 155 -3.11 -1.74 7.78
C ALA A 155 -4.25 -0.80 8.21
N VAL A 156 -4.34 -0.46 9.50
CA VAL A 156 -5.33 0.50 10.01
C VAL A 156 -5.18 1.86 9.32
N LEU A 157 -3.96 2.37 9.21
CA LEU A 157 -3.72 3.68 8.59
C LEU A 157 -4.06 3.66 7.10
N GLN A 158 -3.72 2.58 6.38
CA GLN A 158 -4.09 2.43 4.98
C GLN A 158 -5.62 2.43 4.80
N LEU A 159 -6.33 1.61 5.57
CA LEU A 159 -7.78 1.52 5.43
C LEU A 159 -8.47 2.83 5.85
N ALA A 160 -7.95 3.51 6.87
CA ALA A 160 -8.42 4.84 7.24
C ALA A 160 -8.24 5.86 6.11
N ALA A 161 -7.10 5.85 5.40
CA ALA A 161 -6.87 6.74 4.26
C ALA A 161 -7.91 6.51 3.13
N LEU A 162 -8.28 5.26 2.86
CA LEU A 162 -9.29 4.94 1.85
C LEU A 162 -10.68 5.51 2.14
N GLU A 163 -11.01 5.73 3.42
CA GLU A 163 -12.29 6.28 3.85
C GLU A 163 -12.33 7.82 3.85
N ARG A 164 -11.19 8.49 3.64
CA ARG A 164 -11.08 9.95 3.68
C ARG A 164 -11.44 10.60 2.35
N THR A 165 -11.88 11.86 2.40
CA THR A 165 -12.09 12.68 1.20
C THR A 165 -10.77 13.17 0.63
N ASP A 166 -10.77 13.58 -0.64
CA ASP A 166 -9.55 14.07 -1.29
C ASP A 166 -9.01 15.33 -0.58
N GLU A 167 -9.88 16.23 -0.08
CA GLU A 167 -9.45 17.42 0.66
C GLU A 167 -8.74 17.06 1.96
N ALA A 168 -9.27 16.08 2.69
CA ALA A 168 -8.68 15.59 3.93
C ALA A 168 -7.33 14.91 3.67
N LEU A 169 -7.24 14.12 2.60
CA LEU A 169 -5.99 13.47 2.19
C LEU A 169 -4.93 14.49 1.75
N VAL A 170 -5.33 15.55 1.04
CA VAL A 170 -4.40 16.63 0.67
C VAL A 170 -3.85 17.34 1.91
N ALA A 171 -4.66 17.53 2.96
CA ALA A 171 -4.17 18.06 4.23
C ALA A 171 -3.21 17.07 4.92
N ASP A 172 -3.49 15.77 4.87
CA ASP A 172 -2.66 14.72 5.47
C ASP A 172 -1.28 14.58 4.83
N LEU A 173 -1.08 15.07 3.60
CA LEU A 173 0.25 15.19 2.97
C LEU A 173 1.22 16.07 3.79
N GLN A 174 0.70 16.90 4.70
CA GLN A 174 1.50 17.75 5.60
C GLN A 174 1.52 17.23 7.05
N ALA A 175 1.03 16.01 7.30
CA ALA A 175 1.02 15.43 8.64
C ALA A 175 2.43 15.25 9.19
N SER A 176 2.61 15.40 10.51
CA SER A 176 3.90 15.16 11.17
C SER A 176 4.33 13.69 11.11
N ASP A 177 3.38 12.77 11.25
CA ASP A 177 3.61 11.34 11.10
C ASP A 177 3.83 11.00 9.62
N SER A 178 5.02 10.48 9.29
CA SER A 178 5.39 10.09 7.93
C SER A 178 4.51 8.99 7.36
N ARG A 179 3.97 8.10 8.19
CA ARG A 179 3.08 7.02 7.76
C ARG A 179 1.76 7.58 7.24
N ILE A 180 1.23 8.62 7.91
CA ILE A 180 0.01 9.31 7.45
C ILE A 180 0.25 9.95 6.08
N ARG A 181 1.39 10.65 5.91
CA ARG A 181 1.75 11.24 4.60
C ARG A 181 1.86 10.17 3.51
N GLU A 182 2.48 9.04 3.82
CA GLU A 182 2.67 7.93 2.88
C GLU A 182 1.35 7.34 2.40
N PHE A 183 0.45 6.99 3.33
CA PHE A 183 -0.84 6.41 2.97
C PHE A 183 -1.75 7.43 2.28
N ALA A 184 -1.68 8.71 2.66
CA ALA A 184 -2.40 9.78 1.96
C ALA A 184 -1.93 9.93 0.50
N LEU A 185 -0.60 9.94 0.27
CA LEU A 185 -0.05 10.01 -1.06
C LEU A 185 -0.44 8.80 -1.91
N ARG A 186 -0.37 7.59 -1.35
CA ARG A 186 -0.79 6.35 -2.02
C ARG A 186 -2.25 6.40 -2.45
N THR A 187 -3.16 6.78 -1.55
CA THR A 187 -4.59 6.89 -1.86
C THR A 187 -4.88 7.99 -2.90
N LEU A 188 -4.23 9.15 -2.81
CA LEU A 188 -4.37 10.22 -3.81
C LEU A 188 -3.84 9.79 -5.19
N ALA A 189 -2.76 9.02 -5.24
CA ALA A 189 -2.21 8.48 -6.49
C ALA A 189 -3.19 7.48 -7.15
N GLU A 190 -3.75 6.56 -6.39
CA GLU A 190 -4.78 5.61 -6.88
C GLU A 190 -6.03 6.33 -7.40
N ARG A 191 -6.43 7.41 -6.72
CA ARG A 191 -7.54 8.29 -7.14
C ARG A 191 -7.16 9.24 -8.28
N LYS A 192 -5.91 9.19 -8.75
CA LYS A 192 -5.35 10.06 -9.80
C LYS A 192 -5.49 11.54 -9.49
N HIS A 193 -5.48 11.90 -8.21
CA HIS A 193 -5.59 13.28 -7.77
C HIS A 193 -4.30 14.05 -8.14
N PRO A 194 -4.40 15.25 -8.75
CA PRO A 194 -3.23 15.96 -9.30
C PRO A 194 -2.18 16.33 -8.25
N SER A 195 -2.57 16.51 -6.98
CA SER A 195 -1.63 16.81 -5.88
C SER A 195 -0.62 15.69 -5.59
N ALA A 196 -0.87 14.45 -6.01
CA ALA A 196 0.08 13.36 -5.78
C ALA A 196 1.28 13.41 -6.74
N ALA A 197 1.10 13.87 -7.98
CA ALA A 197 2.14 13.80 -9.01
C ALA A 197 3.43 14.57 -8.64
N PRO A 198 3.39 15.82 -8.12
CA PRO A 198 4.60 16.53 -7.73
C PRO A 198 5.41 15.80 -6.66
N LEU A 199 4.74 15.20 -5.66
CA LEU A 199 5.39 14.48 -4.57
C LEU A 199 6.01 13.15 -5.02
N LEU A 200 5.35 12.44 -5.94
CA LEU A 200 5.92 11.24 -6.56
C LEU A 200 7.13 11.57 -7.45
N ILE A 201 7.11 12.71 -8.16
CA ILE A 201 8.25 13.19 -8.94
C ILE A 201 9.45 13.54 -8.04
N GLU A 202 9.20 14.16 -6.88
CA GLU A 202 10.23 14.43 -5.88
C GLU A 202 10.82 13.12 -5.34
N ARG A 203 9.98 12.14 -5.01
CA ARG A 203 10.41 10.82 -4.55
C ARG A 203 11.35 10.10 -5.51
N LEU A 204 11.16 10.25 -6.83
CA LEU A 204 12.08 9.68 -7.83
C LEU A 204 13.52 10.23 -7.73
N LYS A 205 13.70 11.42 -7.16
CA LYS A 205 15.02 12.07 -7.01
C LYS A 205 15.73 11.66 -5.72
N ASP A 206 14.95 11.40 -4.67
CA ASP A 206 15.48 11.21 -3.32
C ASP A 206 15.73 9.74 -2.96
N THR A 207 15.18 8.79 -3.72
CA THR A 207 15.34 7.35 -3.44
C THR A 207 16.34 6.67 -4.37
N SER A 208 17.21 5.84 -3.79
CA SER A 208 18.07 4.89 -4.51
C SER A 208 17.54 3.46 -4.51
N ASP A 209 16.45 3.21 -3.77
CA ASP A 209 15.84 1.88 -3.73
C ASP A 209 15.12 1.58 -5.05
N ALA A 210 15.64 0.58 -5.77
CA ALA A 210 15.17 0.21 -7.09
C ALA A 210 13.71 -0.26 -7.08
N GLU A 211 13.23 -0.85 -5.99
CA GLU A 211 11.83 -1.26 -5.88
C GLU A 211 10.91 -0.06 -5.69
N GLN A 212 11.24 0.83 -4.75
CA GLN A 212 10.51 2.08 -4.54
C GLN A 212 10.48 2.95 -5.80
N VAL A 213 11.57 3.01 -6.57
CA VAL A 213 11.62 3.69 -7.87
C VAL A 213 10.56 3.11 -8.82
N ARG A 214 10.53 1.79 -9.01
CA ARG A 214 9.55 1.14 -9.91
C ARG A 214 8.11 1.34 -9.47
N ARG A 215 7.82 1.20 -8.16
CA ARG A 215 6.49 1.47 -7.59
C ARG A 215 6.06 2.92 -7.89
N THR A 216 6.98 3.88 -7.78
CA THR A 216 6.71 5.29 -8.05
C THR A 216 6.48 5.58 -9.54
N ILE A 217 7.26 4.95 -10.44
CA ILE A 217 7.06 5.02 -11.90
C ILE A 217 5.67 4.46 -12.27
N GLY A 218 5.31 3.30 -11.73
CA GLY A 218 4.01 2.66 -11.95
C GLY A 218 2.84 3.57 -11.55
N ALA A 219 2.90 4.16 -10.34
CA ALA A 219 1.88 5.08 -9.88
C ALA A 219 1.72 6.30 -10.81
N LEU A 220 2.82 6.92 -11.23
CA LEU A 220 2.80 8.06 -12.17
C LEU A 220 2.20 7.67 -13.53
N ALA A 221 2.46 6.46 -14.01
CA ALA A 221 1.91 5.93 -15.25
C ALA A 221 0.41 5.66 -15.16
N GLU A 222 -0.06 5.04 -14.08
CA GLU A 222 -1.49 4.81 -13.83
C GLU A 222 -2.28 6.11 -13.71
N MET A 223 -1.67 7.12 -13.06
CA MET A 223 -2.20 8.47 -12.96
C MET A 223 -2.25 9.21 -14.30
N LYS A 224 -1.55 8.74 -15.34
CA LYS A 224 -1.32 9.47 -16.61
C LYS A 224 -0.72 10.87 -16.36
N ALA A 225 0.21 10.95 -15.40
CA ALA A 225 0.80 12.21 -14.93
C ALA A 225 1.80 12.79 -15.96
N LYS A 226 1.31 13.53 -16.96
CA LYS A 226 2.14 14.12 -18.04
C LYS A 226 3.32 14.96 -17.53
N SER A 227 3.17 15.63 -16.39
CA SER A 227 4.25 16.41 -15.75
C SER A 227 5.44 15.56 -15.29
N ALA A 228 5.30 14.23 -15.20
CA ALA A 228 6.38 13.33 -14.82
C ALA A 228 7.29 12.92 -15.99
N VAL A 229 6.86 13.13 -17.24
CA VAL A 229 7.62 12.69 -18.43
C VAL A 229 9.06 13.22 -18.42
N PRO A 230 9.35 14.51 -18.15
CA PRO A 230 10.73 15.00 -18.07
C PRO A 230 11.56 14.25 -17.02
N ALA A 231 10.99 14.02 -15.83
CA ALA A 231 11.68 13.36 -14.73
C ALA A 231 11.98 11.88 -15.05
N LEU A 232 11.07 11.19 -15.73
CA LEU A 232 11.28 9.80 -16.18
C LEU A 232 12.36 9.72 -17.26
N ILE A 233 12.39 10.67 -18.20
CA ILE A 233 13.44 10.75 -19.23
C ILE A 233 14.82 10.99 -18.59
N ASP A 234 14.89 11.88 -17.60
CA ASP A 234 16.13 12.13 -16.85
C ASP A 234 16.58 10.87 -16.09
N LEU A 235 15.64 10.16 -15.45
CA LEU A 235 15.90 8.92 -14.70
C LEU A 235 16.42 7.78 -15.57
N ALA A 236 16.07 7.76 -16.86
CA ALA A 236 16.57 6.78 -17.84
C ALA A 236 18.06 6.95 -18.17
N ARG A 237 18.67 8.12 -17.97
CA ARG A 237 20.05 8.38 -18.40
C ARG A 237 21.06 7.47 -17.68
N GLY A 238 21.92 6.82 -18.46
CA GLY A 238 23.00 5.97 -17.92
C GLY A 238 22.54 4.65 -17.30
N ARG A 239 21.28 4.26 -17.50
CA ARG A 239 20.71 3.00 -17.01
C ARG A 239 20.82 1.90 -18.07
N ASP A 240 20.71 0.64 -17.63
CA ASP A 240 20.75 -0.51 -18.52
C ASP A 240 19.50 -0.59 -19.41
N SER A 241 19.59 -1.40 -20.47
CA SER A 241 18.52 -1.54 -21.47
C SER A 241 17.21 -2.08 -20.89
N GLY A 242 17.24 -2.90 -19.84
CA GLY A 242 16.05 -3.41 -19.19
C GLY A 242 15.28 -2.28 -18.51
N PHE A 243 15.98 -1.47 -17.71
CA PHE A 243 15.37 -0.30 -17.07
C PHE A 243 14.90 0.76 -18.09
N LEU A 244 15.63 0.94 -19.20
CA LEU A 244 15.19 1.82 -20.29
C LEU A 244 13.86 1.36 -20.91
N GLN A 245 13.65 0.06 -21.08
CA GLN A 245 12.37 -0.47 -21.57
C GLN A 245 11.22 -0.21 -20.58
N GLU A 246 11.48 -0.29 -19.27
CA GLU A 246 10.50 0.08 -18.23
C GLU A 246 10.10 1.56 -18.35
N ILE A 247 11.07 2.46 -18.54
CA ILE A 247 10.81 3.91 -18.72
C ILE A 247 10.04 4.18 -20.02
N VAL A 248 10.44 3.55 -21.12
CA VAL A 248 9.75 3.67 -22.42
C VAL A 248 8.29 3.24 -22.30
N PHE A 249 8.03 2.11 -21.62
CA PHE A 249 6.68 1.64 -21.37
C PHE A 249 5.89 2.65 -20.52
N ALA A 250 6.45 3.13 -19.40
CA ALA A 250 5.79 4.10 -18.54
C ALA A 250 5.48 5.43 -19.24
N VAL A 251 6.42 5.95 -20.04
CA VAL A 251 6.22 7.18 -20.84
C VAL A 251 5.15 6.97 -21.91
N GLY A 252 5.13 5.80 -22.57
CA GLY A 252 4.05 5.41 -23.49
C GLY A 252 2.69 5.35 -22.83
N GLU A 253 2.61 4.77 -21.63
CA GLU A 253 1.38 4.74 -20.85
C GLU A 253 0.92 6.14 -20.46
N ILE A 254 1.81 7.03 -20.01
CA ILE A 254 1.45 8.42 -19.66
C ILE A 254 0.93 9.20 -20.87
N GLY A 255 1.63 9.07 -22.01
CA GLY A 255 1.29 9.73 -23.26
C GLY A 255 1.38 11.27 -23.23
N GLY A 256 0.86 11.89 -24.29
CA GLY A 256 0.95 13.33 -24.52
C GLY A 256 2.12 13.74 -25.43
N PRO A 257 2.20 15.02 -25.82
CA PRO A 257 3.12 15.47 -26.87
C PRO A 257 4.60 15.23 -26.56
N GLU A 258 4.99 15.41 -25.30
CA GLU A 258 6.38 15.21 -24.88
C GLU A 258 6.77 13.73 -24.86
N ALA A 259 5.87 12.85 -24.42
CA ALA A 259 6.03 11.41 -24.49
C ALA A 259 6.17 10.95 -25.95
N GLU A 260 5.30 11.43 -26.84
CA GLU A 260 5.33 11.13 -28.28
C GLU A 260 6.67 11.54 -28.91
N ALA A 261 7.16 12.75 -28.61
CA ALA A 261 8.44 13.24 -29.11
C ALA A 261 9.64 12.42 -28.60
N TYR A 262 9.65 12.08 -27.31
CA TYR A 262 10.69 11.23 -26.73
C TYR A 262 10.70 9.84 -27.36
N LEU A 263 9.54 9.19 -27.42
CA LEU A 263 9.42 7.84 -27.97
C LEU A 263 9.79 7.79 -29.46
N TYR A 264 9.42 8.80 -30.25
CA TYR A 264 9.86 8.91 -31.64
C TYR A 264 11.38 8.97 -31.75
N THR A 265 12.02 9.80 -30.92
CA THR A 265 13.49 9.92 -30.89
C THR A 265 14.16 8.58 -30.54
N VAL A 266 13.64 7.87 -29.53
CA VAL A 266 14.16 6.57 -29.10
C VAL A 266 13.95 5.50 -30.18
N ALA A 267 12.77 5.45 -30.80
CA ALA A 267 12.45 4.48 -31.85
C ALA A 267 13.33 4.63 -33.09
N GLN A 268 13.69 5.87 -33.46
CA GLN A 268 14.48 6.13 -34.66
C GLN A 268 16.00 5.98 -34.47
N GLY A 269 16.52 6.17 -33.24
CA GLY A 269 17.94 6.42 -33.05
C GLY A 269 18.62 5.72 -31.88
N HIS A 270 17.93 4.93 -31.06
CA HIS A 270 18.57 4.30 -29.89
C HIS A 270 19.45 3.10 -30.28
N ASP A 271 20.67 2.98 -29.78
CA ASP A 271 21.63 1.94 -30.25
C ASP A 271 21.21 0.50 -29.92
N THR A 272 20.31 0.32 -28.94
CA THR A 272 19.81 -1.00 -28.52
C THR A 272 18.50 -1.37 -29.24
N PRO A 273 18.46 -2.44 -30.08
CA PRO A 273 17.27 -2.80 -30.84
C PRO A 273 16.03 -3.11 -29.99
N SER A 274 16.21 -3.70 -28.81
CA SER A 274 15.10 -4.02 -27.91
C SER A 274 14.44 -2.77 -27.33
N VAL A 275 15.20 -1.69 -27.14
CA VAL A 275 14.69 -0.39 -26.67
C VAL A 275 14.00 0.36 -27.82
N GLN A 276 14.56 0.32 -29.04
CA GLN A 276 13.90 0.86 -30.24
C GLN A 276 12.53 0.20 -30.48
N ALA A 277 12.48 -1.14 -30.43
CA ALA A 277 11.26 -1.90 -30.65
C ALA A 277 10.20 -1.58 -29.58
N ALA A 278 10.59 -1.46 -28.31
CA ALA A 278 9.69 -1.05 -27.24
C ALA A 278 9.12 0.36 -27.47
N ALA A 279 9.97 1.30 -27.93
CA ALA A 279 9.53 2.67 -28.20
C ALA A 279 8.58 2.74 -29.41
N GLN A 280 8.86 1.96 -30.47
CA GLN A 280 7.95 1.85 -31.61
C GLN A 280 6.59 1.27 -31.20
N GLN A 281 6.58 0.21 -30.39
CA GLN A 281 5.35 -0.38 -29.87
C GLN A 281 4.54 0.62 -29.02
N ALA A 282 5.22 1.42 -28.19
CA ALA A 282 4.58 2.46 -27.40
C ALA A 282 3.95 3.56 -28.29
N LEU A 283 4.64 3.98 -29.36
CA LEU A 283 4.09 4.93 -30.35
C LEU A 283 2.87 4.37 -31.08
N ASP A 284 2.94 3.12 -31.53
CA ASP A 284 1.84 2.47 -32.23
C ASP A 284 0.59 2.41 -31.33
N THR A 285 0.79 2.11 -30.03
CA THR A 285 -0.28 2.11 -29.02
C THR A 285 -0.86 3.50 -28.81
N LEU A 286 -0.01 4.54 -28.70
CA LEU A 286 -0.46 5.93 -28.58
C LEU A 286 -1.27 6.38 -29.79
N TYR A 287 -0.82 6.07 -31.01
CA TYR A 287 -1.54 6.42 -32.24
C TYR A 287 -2.87 5.68 -32.38
N ALA A 288 -2.89 4.39 -32.04
CA ALA A 288 -4.13 3.60 -32.03
C ALA A 288 -5.15 4.20 -31.04
N SER A 289 -4.73 4.52 -29.81
CA SER A 289 -5.62 5.11 -28.80
C SER A 289 -6.22 6.46 -29.25
N ARG A 290 -5.43 7.31 -29.92
CA ARG A 290 -5.87 8.59 -30.48
C ARG A 290 -6.90 8.41 -31.60
N ASN A 291 -6.72 7.41 -32.45
CA ASN A 291 -7.63 7.12 -33.55
C ASN A 291 -8.98 6.58 -33.04
N HIS A 292 -8.97 5.76 -31.99
CA HIS A 292 -10.20 5.27 -31.35
C HIS A 292 -10.98 6.40 -30.66
N ALA A 293 -10.31 7.24 -29.86
CA ALA A 293 -10.95 8.36 -29.17
C ALA A 293 -11.60 9.37 -30.14
N THR A 294 -10.97 9.62 -31.28
CA THR A 294 -11.51 10.52 -32.32
C THR A 294 -12.68 9.90 -33.09
N ALA A 295 -12.74 8.58 -33.23
CA ALA A 295 -13.87 7.88 -33.84
C ALA A 295 -15.10 7.86 -32.92
N GLU A 296 -14.94 7.60 -31.63
CA GLU A 296 -16.02 7.62 -30.64
C GLU A 296 -16.65 9.02 -30.50
N ALA A 297 -15.83 10.07 -30.46
CA ALA A 297 -16.29 11.45 -30.41
C ALA A 297 -17.13 11.86 -31.63
N ARG A 298 -16.87 11.26 -32.81
CA ARG A 298 -17.66 11.49 -34.04
C ARG A 298 -18.96 10.67 -34.09
N GLY A 299 -19.00 9.51 -33.44
CA GLY A 299 -20.20 8.66 -33.37
C GLY A 299 -21.28 9.21 -32.44
N GLN A 300 -20.91 9.93 -31.38
CA GLN A 300 -21.86 10.53 -30.43
C GLN A 300 -22.55 11.80 -30.97
N SER A 301 -22.04 12.47 -32.00
CA SER A 301 -22.68 13.67 -32.58
C SER A 301 -23.72 13.39 -33.67
N HIS A 302 -24.04 12.12 -33.95
CA HIS A 302 -24.98 11.72 -35.02
C HIS A 302 -26.26 11.04 -34.53
N ALA A 303 -26.53 11.06 -33.22
CA ALA A 303 -27.78 10.56 -32.64
C ALA A 303 -28.61 11.70 -32.03
N ASP A 304 -29.29 12.48 -32.87
CA ASP A 304 -30.62 13.06 -32.60
C ASP A 304 -31.15 13.80 -33.85
N PRO A 305 -32.28 13.35 -34.42
CA PRO A 305 -33.29 14.23 -35.02
C PRO A 305 -34.46 14.51 -34.07
#